data_AF-A0AAX3PHY8-F1
#
_entry.id   AF-A0AAX3PHY8-F1
#
_cell.length_a   1.000
_cell.length_b   1.000
_cell.length_c   1.000
_cell.angle_alpha   90.00
_cell.angle_beta   90.00
_cell.angle_gamma   90.00
#
_symmetry.space_group_name_H-M   'P 1'
#
loop_
_entity.id
_entity.type
_entity.pdbx_description
1 polymer ?
#
loop_
_entity_poly.entity_id
_entity_poly.type
_entity_poly.pdbx_seq_one_letter_code
_entity_poly.pdbx_strand_id
1 'polypeptide(L)'
;MFKTFTITEQHYFKQFMGIANTLVLAFVVLMWSGHVAAEGNCPPGYYPIGGQGLQGCAPIPSGGSNGGGGGGTYKWEPSLWEKRWGAIAEDKAAPSRPTGYAQATRTERGAKKVALENCQKKGGKNCEVIFTYNNKCVALADPTQGGQESVIRIDRTPAGAKALAAYECQSKNKQECKVVYSACSTYYEPGASIFYWW
;
A
#
# COMPACT_ATOMS: atom_id res chain seq x y z
N MET A 1 -78.14 1.83 -41.48
CA MET A 1 -77.97 0.36 -41.33
C MET A 1 -76.78 0.10 -40.43
N PHE A 2 -77.01 -0.01 -39.12
CA PHE A 2 -76.00 -0.44 -38.16
C PHE A 2 -75.88 -1.97 -38.26
N LYS A 3 -74.76 -2.48 -38.80
CA LYS A 3 -74.47 -3.91 -38.72
C LYS A 3 -74.10 -4.23 -37.27
N THR A 4 -74.96 -4.99 -36.61
CA THR A 4 -74.74 -5.58 -35.29
C THR A 4 -73.52 -6.51 -35.37
N PHE A 5 -72.42 -6.11 -34.73
CA PHE A 5 -71.24 -6.96 -34.58
C PHE A 5 -71.55 -8.08 -33.59
N THR A 6 -71.37 -9.34 -33.99
CA THR A 6 -71.57 -10.53 -33.16
C THR A 6 -70.50 -10.65 -32.07
N ILE A 7 -70.86 -11.17 -30.90
CA ILE A 7 -70.03 -11.25 -29.69
C ILE A 7 -68.71 -12.03 -29.90
N THR A 8 -68.70 -12.94 -30.87
CA THR A 8 -67.55 -13.78 -31.25
C THR A 8 -66.42 -12.98 -31.94
N GLU A 9 -66.76 -11.99 -32.78
CA GLU A 9 -65.78 -11.12 -33.47
C GLU A 9 -65.06 -10.18 -32.49
N GLN A 10 -65.77 -9.74 -31.44
CA GLN A 10 -65.20 -8.92 -30.37
C GLN A 10 -64.18 -9.68 -29.50
N HIS A 11 -64.37 -10.99 -29.32
CA HIS A 11 -63.42 -11.83 -28.57
C HIS A 11 -62.14 -12.08 -29.36
N TYR A 12 -62.26 -12.35 -30.67
CA TYR A 12 -61.10 -12.47 -31.56
C TYR A 12 -60.30 -11.17 -31.63
N PHE A 13 -60.97 -10.02 -31.67
CA PHE A 13 -60.28 -8.72 -31.69
C PHE A 13 -59.50 -8.44 -30.39
N LYS A 14 -60.06 -8.76 -29.22
CA LYS A 14 -59.36 -8.63 -27.92
C LYS A 14 -58.19 -9.60 -27.80
N GLN A 15 -58.34 -10.83 -28.29
CA GLN A 15 -57.27 -11.83 -28.29
C GLN A 15 -56.14 -11.46 -29.25
N PHE A 16 -56.48 -10.89 -30.42
CA PHE A 16 -55.51 -10.38 -31.39
C PHE A 16 -54.75 -9.16 -30.86
N MET A 17 -55.45 -8.21 -30.22
CA MET A 17 -54.81 -7.06 -29.55
C MET A 17 -53.92 -7.49 -28.38
N GLY A 18 -54.31 -8.53 -27.63
CA GLY A 18 -53.50 -9.10 -26.55
C GLY A 18 -52.17 -9.66 -27.06
N ILE A 19 -52.22 -10.52 -28.10
CA ILE A 19 -51.03 -11.11 -28.71
C ILE A 19 -50.15 -10.03 -29.34
N ALA A 20 -50.74 -9.05 -30.04
CA ALA A 20 -50.00 -7.92 -30.61
C ALA A 20 -49.29 -7.11 -29.53
N ASN A 21 -49.95 -6.84 -28.39
CA ASN A 21 -49.34 -6.11 -27.28
C ASN A 21 -48.22 -6.91 -26.59
N THR A 22 -48.38 -8.23 -26.47
CA THR A 22 -47.31 -9.11 -25.97
C THR A 22 -46.11 -9.14 -26.92
N LEU A 23 -46.33 -9.18 -28.23
CA LEU A 23 -45.26 -9.14 -29.23
C LEU A 23 -44.56 -7.78 -29.26
N VAL A 24 -45.29 -6.68 -29.14
CA VAL A 24 -44.72 -5.33 -29.04
C VAL A 24 -43.91 -5.18 -27.76
N LEU A 25 -44.42 -5.66 -26.61
CA LEU A 25 -43.67 -5.65 -25.35
C LEU A 25 -42.40 -6.52 -25.43
N ALA A 26 -42.46 -7.70 -26.05
CA ALA A 26 -41.29 -8.55 -26.26
C ALA A 26 -40.24 -7.87 -27.17
N PHE A 27 -40.68 -7.19 -28.22
CA PHE A 27 -39.79 -6.45 -29.13
C PHE A 27 -39.14 -5.24 -28.43
N VAL A 28 -39.88 -4.52 -27.59
CA VAL A 28 -39.35 -3.42 -26.76
C VAL A 28 -38.33 -3.92 -25.74
N VAL A 29 -38.55 -5.09 -25.13
CA VAL A 29 -37.60 -5.69 -24.19
C VAL A 29 -36.31 -6.13 -24.91
N LEU A 30 -36.40 -6.70 -26.12
CA LEU A 30 -35.23 -7.10 -26.90
C LEU A 30 -34.38 -5.88 -27.32
N MET A 31 -35.02 -4.76 -27.66
CA MET A 31 -34.36 -3.48 -27.99
C MET A 31 -33.65 -2.83 -26.78
N TRP A 32 -33.94 -3.28 -25.55
CA TRP A 32 -33.29 -2.80 -24.32
C TRP A 32 -32.02 -3.59 -23.96
N SER A 33 -31.61 -4.55 -24.80
CA SER A 33 -30.31 -5.20 -24.69
C SER A 33 -29.21 -4.20 -25.06
N GLY A 34 -28.81 -3.39 -24.08
CA GLY A 34 -27.81 -2.35 -24.24
C GLY A 34 -26.53 -2.90 -24.86
N HIS A 35 -25.92 -2.09 -25.72
CA HIS A 35 -24.60 -2.30 -26.28
C HIS A 35 -23.63 -2.76 -25.19
N VAL A 36 -23.24 -4.04 -25.21
CA VAL A 36 -21.96 -4.44 -24.63
C VAL A 36 -20.92 -3.83 -25.55
N ALA A 37 -20.44 -2.65 -25.19
CA ALA A 37 -19.20 -2.17 -25.71
C ALA A 37 -18.14 -3.15 -25.22
N ALA A 38 -17.66 -4.00 -26.12
CA ALA A 38 -16.43 -4.75 -25.91
C ALA A 38 -15.26 -3.75 -26.02
N GLU A 39 -15.24 -2.77 -25.12
CA GLU A 39 -14.03 -2.05 -24.76
C GLU A 39 -13.14 -3.15 -24.16
N GLY A 40 -12.03 -3.47 -24.82
CA GLY A 40 -11.13 -4.52 -24.36
C GLY A 40 -10.87 -4.39 -22.86
N ASN A 41 -10.69 -5.53 -22.17
CA ASN A 41 -10.57 -5.63 -20.71
C ASN A 41 -9.33 -4.92 -20.12
N CYS A 42 -8.72 -4.00 -20.88
CA CYS A 42 -7.43 -3.39 -20.63
C CYS A 42 -7.51 -1.88 -20.87
N PRO A 43 -6.95 -1.07 -19.96
CA PRO A 43 -6.92 0.38 -20.11
C PRO A 43 -6.16 0.82 -21.38
N PRO A 44 -6.39 2.05 -21.88
CA PRO A 44 -5.71 2.58 -23.07
C PRO A 44 -4.19 2.38 -22.97
N GLY A 45 -3.59 1.79 -24.01
CA GLY A 45 -2.16 1.44 -24.05
C GLY A 45 -1.83 -0.01 -23.67
N TYR A 46 -2.83 -0.87 -23.43
CA TYR A 46 -2.65 -2.28 -23.10
C TYR A 46 -3.50 -3.20 -24.01
N TYR A 47 -2.99 -4.38 -24.34
CA TYR A 47 -3.67 -5.45 -25.08
C TYR A 47 -3.91 -6.68 -24.18
N PRO A 48 -4.98 -7.45 -24.40
CA PRO A 48 -5.29 -8.62 -23.58
C PRO A 48 -4.28 -9.75 -23.83
N ILE A 49 -3.84 -10.40 -22.75
CA ILE A 49 -3.00 -11.61 -22.76
C ILE A 49 -3.69 -12.74 -21.99
N GLY A 50 -3.59 -13.96 -22.53
CA GLY A 50 -4.07 -15.18 -21.87
C GLY A 50 -5.07 -16.00 -22.69
N GLY A 51 -5.06 -17.31 -22.46
CA GLY A 51 -6.01 -18.28 -23.00
C GLY A 51 -6.48 -19.23 -21.88
N GLN A 52 -7.65 -19.83 -22.06
CA GLN A 52 -8.29 -20.77 -21.13
C GLN A 52 -8.38 -20.26 -19.67
N GLY A 53 -9.07 -19.14 -19.46
CA GLY A 53 -9.61 -18.76 -18.14
C GLY A 53 -8.77 -17.82 -17.28
N LEU A 54 -7.55 -17.47 -17.69
CA LEU A 54 -6.76 -16.39 -17.07
C LEU A 54 -6.60 -15.25 -18.07
N GLN A 55 -7.23 -14.10 -17.78
CA GLN A 55 -7.14 -12.89 -18.59
C GLN A 55 -6.31 -11.83 -17.85
N GLY A 56 -5.28 -11.31 -18.50
CA GLY A 56 -4.46 -10.19 -18.04
C GLY A 56 -4.25 -9.16 -19.14
N CYS A 57 -3.57 -8.07 -18.83
CA CYS A 57 -3.28 -6.97 -19.77
C CYS A 57 -1.77 -6.75 -19.89
N ALA A 58 -1.27 -6.65 -21.12
CA ALA A 58 0.11 -6.31 -21.42
C ALA A 58 0.20 -4.97 -22.16
N PRO A 59 1.21 -4.12 -21.89
CA PRO A 59 1.33 -2.82 -22.56
C PRO A 59 1.68 -2.97 -24.05
N ILE A 60 1.08 -2.14 -24.91
CA ILE A 60 1.37 -2.11 -26.35
C ILE A 60 2.76 -1.48 -26.55
N PRO A 61 3.73 -2.18 -27.15
CA PRO A 61 5.05 -1.63 -27.40
C PRO A 61 4.94 -0.44 -28.37
N SER A 62 5.43 0.72 -27.95
CA SER A 62 5.52 1.91 -28.79
C SER A 62 6.71 1.80 -29.76
N GLY A 63 6.44 1.20 -30.92
CA GLY A 63 7.28 1.38 -32.12
C GLY A 63 7.86 0.09 -32.71
N GLY A 64 7.57 -0.13 -33.99
CA GLY A 64 8.38 -0.95 -34.88
C GLY A 64 7.80 -2.31 -35.24
N SER A 65 7.26 -2.41 -36.45
CA SER A 65 7.03 -3.67 -37.17
C SER A 65 8.30 -4.52 -37.20
N ASN A 66 8.23 -5.75 -36.67
CA ASN A 66 8.74 -6.95 -37.31
C ASN A 66 8.40 -8.18 -36.46
N GLY A 67 7.80 -9.18 -37.11
CA GLY A 67 7.74 -10.53 -36.57
C GLY A 67 9.16 -11.06 -36.37
N GLY A 68 9.41 -11.61 -35.18
CA GLY A 68 10.69 -12.19 -34.82
C GLY A 68 10.84 -12.18 -33.31
N GLY A 69 10.85 -13.37 -32.71
CA GLY A 69 11.12 -13.55 -31.28
C GLY A 69 12.42 -12.85 -30.89
N GLY A 70 12.29 -11.71 -30.23
CA GLY A 70 13.40 -10.93 -29.72
C GLY A 70 13.05 -10.57 -28.28
N GLY A 71 13.77 -11.16 -27.33
CA GLY A 71 13.66 -10.83 -25.92
C GLY A 71 13.98 -9.35 -25.72
N GLY A 72 12.95 -8.52 -25.69
CA GLY A 72 13.06 -7.15 -25.20
C GLY A 72 13.57 -7.24 -23.76
N THR A 73 14.70 -6.60 -23.49
CA THR A 73 15.21 -6.45 -22.13
C THR A 73 14.17 -5.67 -21.35
N TYR A 74 13.31 -6.38 -20.62
CA TYR A 74 12.51 -5.80 -19.56
C TYR A 74 13.49 -5.09 -18.64
N LYS A 75 13.47 -3.76 -18.65
CA LYS A 75 14.01 -3.01 -17.52
C LYS A 75 13.01 -3.24 -16.40
N TRP A 76 13.15 -4.37 -15.72
CA TRP A 76 12.59 -4.56 -14.40
C TRP A 76 13.08 -3.36 -13.60
N GLU A 77 12.20 -2.42 -13.25
CA GLU A 77 12.49 -1.60 -12.08
C GLU A 77 12.78 -2.62 -10.99
N PRO A 78 14.02 -2.69 -10.49
CA PRO A 78 14.39 -3.72 -9.53
C PRO A 78 13.39 -3.59 -8.41
N SER A 79 12.60 -4.65 -8.21
CA SER A 79 11.63 -4.81 -7.12
C SER A 79 11.93 -3.81 -6.00
N LEU A 80 11.13 -2.74 -5.89
CA LEU A 80 11.37 -1.58 -5.01
C LEU A 80 11.42 -1.95 -3.51
N TRP A 81 11.33 -3.23 -3.17
CA TRP A 81 11.66 -3.84 -1.90
C TRP A 81 13.16 -4.08 -1.73
N GLU A 82 14.01 -3.06 -1.95
CA GLU A 82 15.39 -3.17 -1.48
C GLU A 82 15.34 -3.16 0.06
N LYS A 83 15.69 -4.29 0.68
CA LYS A 83 15.71 -4.42 2.14
C LYS A 83 16.62 -3.34 2.73
N ARG A 84 16.03 -2.32 3.36
CA ARG A 84 16.79 -1.35 4.13
C ARG A 84 16.74 -1.69 5.61
N TRP A 85 17.73 -1.13 6.30
CA TRP A 85 18.02 -1.42 7.69
C TRP A 85 18.10 -0.11 8.46
N GLY A 86 17.69 -0.16 9.71
CA GLY A 86 18.01 0.84 10.70
C GLY A 86 18.55 0.19 11.98
N ALA A 87 19.20 1.00 12.81
CA ALA A 87 19.76 0.57 14.08
C ALA A 87 19.73 1.71 15.09
N ILE A 88 19.75 1.33 16.36
CA ILE A 88 19.84 2.23 17.51
C ILE A 88 21.02 1.76 18.33
N ALA A 89 21.93 2.68 18.64
CA ALA A 89 23.06 2.44 19.51
C ALA A 89 23.07 3.44 20.65
N GLU A 90 23.56 3.04 21.82
CA GLU A 90 23.54 3.87 23.01
C GLU A 90 24.70 3.53 23.94
N ASP A 91 25.22 4.54 24.62
CA ASP A 91 26.09 4.35 25.78
C ASP A 91 25.24 4.39 27.06
N LYS A 92 24.85 3.20 27.55
CA LYS A 92 24.03 3.05 28.76
C LYS A 92 24.75 3.44 30.04
N ALA A 93 26.09 3.44 30.03
CA ALA A 93 26.90 3.73 31.20
C ALA A 93 27.05 5.24 31.44
N ALA A 94 26.92 6.05 30.38
CA ALA A 94 27.00 7.49 30.47
C ALA A 94 25.71 8.10 31.08
N PRO A 95 25.80 9.07 32.02
CA PRO A 95 24.63 9.73 32.60
C PRO A 95 23.73 10.42 31.57
N SER A 96 24.31 10.97 30.51
CA SER A 96 23.59 11.64 29.41
C SER A 96 23.02 10.68 28.38
N ARG A 97 23.27 9.37 28.51
CA ARG A 97 22.92 8.29 27.57
C ARG A 97 22.96 8.71 26.09
N PRO A 98 24.14 9.07 25.55
CA PRO A 98 24.27 9.41 24.13
C PRO A 98 23.70 8.28 23.25
N THR A 99 22.67 8.60 22.44
CA THR A 99 22.02 7.63 21.56
C THR A 99 22.22 8.00 20.09
N GLY A 100 22.76 7.07 19.31
CA GLY A 100 22.94 7.18 17.86
C GLY A 100 21.92 6.36 17.09
N TYR A 101 21.50 6.88 15.94
CA TYR A 101 20.48 6.26 15.10
C TYR A 101 20.97 6.08 13.67
N ALA A 102 20.47 5.04 13.00
CA ALA A 102 20.60 4.83 11.58
C ALA A 102 19.26 4.41 10.99
N GLN A 103 18.96 4.87 9.78
CA GLN A 103 17.76 4.54 9.02
C GLN A 103 18.12 4.35 7.54
N ALA A 104 17.31 3.57 6.82
CA ALA A 104 17.36 3.43 5.36
C ALA A 104 18.69 2.95 4.75
N THR A 105 19.59 2.41 5.57
CA THR A 105 20.87 1.83 5.13
C THR A 105 20.68 0.53 4.34
N ARG A 106 21.52 0.29 3.33
CA ARG A 106 21.42 -0.91 2.47
C ARG A 106 21.76 -2.23 3.18
N THR A 107 22.60 -2.18 4.21
CA THR A 107 23.05 -3.39 4.92
C THR A 107 22.88 -3.23 6.42
N GLU A 108 22.63 -4.33 7.12
CA GLU A 108 22.54 -4.37 8.57
C GLU A 108 23.84 -3.87 9.23
N ARG A 109 24.99 -4.34 8.72
CA ARG A 109 26.31 -3.91 9.20
C ARG A 109 26.52 -2.42 9.01
N GLY A 110 26.07 -1.85 7.89
CA GLY A 110 26.10 -0.41 7.66
C GLY A 110 25.25 0.35 8.67
N ALA A 111 24.03 -0.12 8.92
CA ALA A 111 23.13 0.48 9.92
C ALA A 111 23.78 0.51 11.31
N LYS A 112 24.32 -0.64 11.76
CA LYS A 112 25.00 -0.76 13.06
C LYS A 112 26.19 0.19 13.16
N LYS A 113 27.03 0.24 12.13
CA LYS A 113 28.20 1.14 12.07
C LYS A 113 27.78 2.60 12.20
N VAL A 114 26.81 3.05 11.40
CA VAL A 114 26.33 4.44 11.43
C VAL A 114 25.71 4.79 12.78
N ALA A 115 24.91 3.90 13.37
CA ALA A 115 24.33 4.13 14.69
C ALA A 115 25.42 4.28 15.77
N LEU A 116 26.43 3.40 15.77
CA LEU A 116 27.57 3.48 16.69
C LEU A 116 28.35 4.80 16.53
N GLU A 117 28.69 5.18 15.29
CA GLU A 117 29.39 6.43 15.00
C GLU A 117 28.58 7.65 15.47
N ASN A 118 27.27 7.65 15.24
CA ASN A 118 26.40 8.74 15.68
C ASN A 118 26.26 8.81 17.21
N CYS A 119 26.31 7.67 17.90
CA CYS A 119 26.37 7.63 19.36
C CYS A 119 27.68 8.24 19.87
N GLN A 120 28.80 7.87 19.27
CA GLN A 120 30.12 8.41 19.64
C GLN A 120 30.24 9.92 19.38
N LYS A 121 29.69 10.40 18.26
CA LYS A 121 29.62 11.85 17.95
C LYS A 121 28.82 12.65 18.99
N LYS A 122 27.88 12.01 19.68
CA LYS A 122 27.12 12.60 20.79
C LYS A 122 27.84 12.48 22.15
N GLY A 123 29.10 12.04 22.16
CA GLY A 123 29.93 11.94 23.36
C GLY A 123 29.90 10.58 24.06
N GLY A 124 29.26 9.57 23.47
CA GLY A 124 29.29 8.21 24.01
C GLY A 124 30.67 7.58 23.87
N LYS A 125 31.15 6.92 24.92
CA LYS A 125 32.46 6.24 24.95
C LYS A 125 32.30 4.73 24.79
N ASN A 126 31.26 4.16 25.40
CA ASN A 126 30.94 2.74 25.38
C ASN A 126 29.64 2.50 24.62
N CYS A 127 29.56 3.01 23.38
CA CYS A 127 28.38 2.86 22.54
C CYS A 127 28.17 1.41 22.11
N GLU A 128 26.98 0.88 22.37
CA GLU A 128 26.57 -0.48 21.97
C GLU A 128 25.30 -0.44 21.12
N VAL A 129 25.18 -1.35 20.15
CA VAL A 129 23.93 -1.49 19.39
C VAL A 129 22.88 -2.15 20.27
N ILE A 130 21.84 -1.41 20.61
CA ILE A 130 20.74 -1.89 21.45
C ILE A 130 19.56 -2.42 20.65
N PHE A 131 19.42 -2.01 19.38
CA PHE A 131 18.34 -2.48 18.52
C PHE A 131 18.69 -2.38 17.04
N THR A 132 18.12 -3.26 16.23
CA THR A 132 18.28 -3.27 14.77
C THR A 132 16.97 -3.71 14.13
N TYR A 133 16.56 -3.08 13.04
CA TYR A 133 15.26 -3.30 12.42
C TYR A 133 15.32 -3.21 10.89
N ASN A 134 14.43 -3.94 10.24
CA ASN A 134 14.19 -3.91 8.80
C ASN A 134 12.70 -4.15 8.51
N ASN A 135 12.24 -3.74 7.32
CA ASN A 135 10.87 -3.96 6.83
C ASN A 135 9.74 -3.51 7.78
N LYS A 136 10.03 -2.59 8.72
CA LYS A 136 9.10 -2.07 9.74
C LYS A 136 9.49 -0.65 10.18
N CYS A 137 8.58 -0.01 10.89
CA CYS A 137 8.81 1.23 11.62
C CYS A 137 9.17 0.93 13.07
N VAL A 138 9.99 1.80 13.65
CA VAL A 138 10.41 1.74 15.06
C VAL A 138 10.10 3.08 15.72
N ALA A 139 9.88 3.05 17.03
CA ALA A 139 9.93 4.21 17.90
C ALA A 139 10.63 3.87 19.21
N LEU A 140 11.34 4.85 19.75
CA LEU A 140 11.95 4.81 21.08
C LEU A 140 11.31 5.89 21.92
N ALA A 141 10.85 5.53 23.12
CA ALA A 141 10.27 6.45 24.09
C ALA A 141 11.04 6.43 25.41
N ASP A 142 11.28 7.61 25.94
CA ASP A 142 11.99 7.84 27.20
C ASP A 142 11.07 8.49 28.25
N PRO A 143 11.23 8.15 29.54
CA PRO A 143 10.56 8.84 30.63
C PRO A 143 11.03 10.30 30.75
N THR A 144 10.10 11.21 30.99
CA THR A 144 10.38 12.66 31.01
C THR A 144 11.03 13.16 32.30
N GLN A 145 10.77 12.51 33.44
CA GLN A 145 11.26 12.93 34.77
C GLN A 145 12.48 12.11 35.23
N GLY A 146 13.15 11.44 34.29
CA GLY A 146 14.20 10.47 34.58
C GLY A 146 13.63 9.09 34.93
N GLY A 147 14.47 8.08 34.77
CA GLY A 147 14.08 6.67 34.79
C GLY A 147 14.91 5.94 33.74
N GLN A 148 15.39 4.75 34.05
CA GLN A 148 16.35 4.07 33.18
C GLN A 148 15.71 3.23 32.09
N GLU A 149 14.38 3.02 32.11
CA GLU A 149 13.74 2.11 31.18
C GLU A 149 13.11 2.84 29.98
N SER A 150 13.99 3.21 29.04
CA SER A 150 13.64 3.48 27.65
C SER A 150 12.95 2.27 27.02
N VAL A 151 11.92 2.51 26.21
CA VAL A 151 11.19 1.43 25.53
C VAL A 151 11.26 1.60 24.02
N ILE A 152 11.65 0.53 23.33
CA ILE A 152 11.69 0.44 21.87
C ILE A 152 10.54 -0.44 21.39
N ARG A 153 9.71 0.06 20.48
CA ARG A 153 8.65 -0.73 19.84
C ARG A 153 8.66 -0.59 18.33
N ILE A 154 8.16 -1.63 17.68
CA ILE A 154 8.04 -1.73 16.24
C ILE A 154 6.59 -1.87 15.83
N ASP A 155 6.26 -1.37 14.65
CA ASP A 155 4.97 -1.55 14.02
C ASP A 155 5.12 -1.49 12.49
N ARG A 156 4.06 -1.86 11.77
CA ARG A 156 4.00 -1.65 10.31
C ARG A 156 3.86 -0.18 9.93
N THR A 157 3.38 0.66 10.84
CA THR A 157 3.13 2.09 10.64
C THR A 157 3.97 2.95 11.59
N PRO A 158 4.35 4.19 11.21
CA PRO A 158 5.01 5.11 12.14
C PRO A 158 4.14 5.40 13.37
N ALA A 159 2.83 5.60 13.17
CA ALA A 159 1.89 5.94 14.24
C ALA A 159 1.75 4.80 15.27
N GLY A 160 1.60 3.55 14.80
CA GLY A 160 1.53 2.39 15.67
C GLY A 160 2.81 2.21 16.49
N ALA A 161 3.99 2.39 15.89
CA ALA A 161 5.26 2.27 16.60
C ALA A 161 5.36 3.31 17.73
N LYS A 162 5.02 4.57 17.44
CA LYS A 162 5.00 5.67 18.42
C LYS A 162 4.02 5.41 19.56
N ALA A 163 2.79 5.01 19.24
CA ALA A 163 1.74 4.74 20.23
C ALA A 163 2.14 3.59 21.17
N LEU A 164 2.67 2.49 20.61
CA LEU A 164 3.12 1.34 21.39
C LEU A 164 4.30 1.68 22.30
N ALA A 165 5.29 2.42 21.79
CA ALA A 165 6.46 2.83 22.57
C ALA A 165 6.06 3.75 23.73
N ALA A 166 5.22 4.76 23.47
CA ALA A 166 4.75 5.68 24.49
C ALA A 166 3.91 4.97 25.56
N TYR A 167 2.94 4.14 25.14
CA TYR A 167 2.07 3.40 26.05
C TYR A 167 2.85 2.47 26.98
N GLU A 168 3.76 1.66 26.42
CA GLU A 168 4.53 0.73 27.23
C GLU A 168 5.52 1.46 28.14
N CYS A 169 6.17 2.53 27.66
CA CYS A 169 7.03 3.35 28.50
C CYS A 169 6.27 3.94 29.70
N GLN A 170 5.08 4.51 29.48
CA GLN A 170 4.24 5.04 30.56
C GLN A 170 3.83 3.94 31.55
N SER A 171 3.47 2.76 31.03
CA SER A 171 3.09 1.61 31.87
C SER A 171 4.23 1.13 32.75
N LYS A 172 5.47 1.09 32.23
CA LYS A 172 6.65 0.64 32.98
C LYS A 172 7.18 1.67 33.97
N ASN A 173 7.28 2.93 33.55
CA ASN A 173 7.88 3.98 34.36
C ASN A 173 6.88 4.73 35.27
N LYS A 174 5.56 4.47 35.12
CA LYS A 174 4.47 5.11 35.87
C LYS A 174 4.50 6.65 35.81
N GLN A 175 4.94 7.19 34.68
CA GLN A 175 5.10 8.62 34.45
C GLN A 175 4.89 8.95 32.96
N GLU A 176 4.88 10.23 32.62
CA GLU A 176 4.84 10.68 31.22
C GLU A 176 6.12 10.27 30.48
N CYS A 177 5.94 9.70 29.29
CA CYS A 177 7.01 9.36 28.38
C CYS A 177 6.87 10.10 27.05
N LYS A 178 8.01 10.48 26.48
CA LYS A 178 8.10 11.14 25.18
C LYS A 178 8.79 10.24 24.17
N VAL A 179 8.26 10.18 22.96
CA VAL A 179 8.96 9.55 21.83
C VAL A 179 10.15 10.42 21.43
N VAL A 180 11.36 9.89 21.59
CA VAL A 180 12.62 10.59 21.28
C VAL A 180 13.17 10.22 19.90
N TYR A 181 12.74 9.09 19.33
CA TYR A 181 13.11 8.68 17.99
C TYR A 181 11.99 7.88 17.34
N SER A 182 11.76 8.08 16.04
CA SER A 182 10.88 7.24 15.24
C SER A 182 11.30 7.29 13.77
N ALA A 183 11.30 6.12 13.14
CA ALA A 183 11.82 5.95 11.79
C ALA A 183 11.32 4.64 11.15
N CYS A 184 11.28 4.59 9.82
CA CYS A 184 10.95 3.38 9.06
C CYS A 184 12.12 2.91 8.22
N SER A 185 12.28 1.59 8.15
CA SER A 185 13.37 0.93 7.42
C SER A 185 13.02 0.62 5.97
N THR A 186 11.97 1.23 5.41
CA THR A 186 11.58 1.10 4.00
C THR A 186 11.79 2.43 3.29
N TYR A 187 12.08 2.38 1.99
CA TYR A 187 12.39 3.57 1.17
C TYR A 187 11.13 4.34 0.69
N TYR A 188 9.92 3.96 1.08
CA TYR A 188 8.71 4.59 0.53
C TYR A 188 7.83 5.21 1.61
N GLU A 189 7.97 6.53 1.80
CA GLU A 189 6.89 7.38 2.27
C GLU A 189 6.60 8.41 1.17
N PRO A 190 5.55 8.23 0.35
CA PRO A 190 4.99 9.33 -0.42
C PRO A 190 4.33 10.27 0.60
N GLY A 191 5.09 11.19 1.16
CA GLY A 191 4.57 12.23 2.07
C GLY A 191 5.35 12.48 3.36
N ALA A 192 6.41 11.74 3.67
CA ALA A 192 7.26 12.13 4.80
C ALA A 192 8.27 13.19 4.37
N SER A 193 7.86 14.44 4.55
CA SER A 193 8.77 15.56 4.74
C SER A 193 9.82 15.17 5.77
N ILE A 194 11.04 14.95 5.28
CA ILE A 194 12.24 14.72 6.06
C ILE A 194 12.53 16.04 6.77
N PHE A 195 11.91 16.25 7.94
CA PHE A 195 12.28 17.35 8.80
C PHE A 195 13.65 17.03 9.41
N TYR A 196 14.70 17.45 8.71
CA TYR A 196 16.01 17.66 9.30
C TYR A 196 15.86 18.84 10.29
N TRP A 197 15.57 18.53 11.55
CA TRP A 197 15.77 19.49 12.63
C TRP A 197 17.26 19.45 13.02
N TRP A 198 18.01 20.43 12.51
CA TRP A 198 19.19 20.96 13.18
C TRP A 198 18.74 21.91 14.29
#